data_AF-A0A0P0R874-F1
#
_entry.id   AF-A0A0P0R874-F1
#
_cell.length_a   1.000
_cell.length_b   1.000
_cell.length_c   1.000
_cell.angle_alpha   90.00
_cell.angle_beta   90.00
_cell.angle_gamma   90.00
#
_symmetry.space_group_name_H-M   'P 1'
#
loop_
_entity.id
_entity.type
_entity.pdbx_description
1 polymer ?
#
loop_
_entity_poly.entity_id
_entity_poly.type
_entity_poly.pdbx_seq_one_letter_code
_entity_poly.pdbx_strand_id
1 'polypeptide(L)'
;MRPVRTFFAHPRAQYAEAMIDTQTQSGDRGPLRRILSSFFSILQTRLELIGIELAEEKDRLLMVLFMGLAAMMLATMALIALTALIAIAFWDTYRWQSLAGITIVYAIAAIGCALRARSGLHNSPMIFEATLNEFEKDREIFRKR
;
A
#
# COMPACT_ATOMS: atom_id res chain seq x y z
N MET A 1 81.46 46.83 29.89
CA MET A 1 80.42 47.42 29.02
C MET A 1 80.73 47.15 27.57
N ARG A 2 79.99 46.24 26.91
CA ARG A 2 79.47 46.32 25.53
C ARG A 2 78.69 45.02 25.23
N PRO A 3 77.70 45.04 24.31
CA PRO A 3 76.50 44.22 24.38
C PRO A 3 76.34 43.26 23.18
N VAL A 4 75.14 42.67 23.11
CA VAL A 4 74.46 42.13 21.92
C VAL A 4 74.63 40.63 21.69
N ARG A 5 73.65 39.90 22.24
CA ARG A 5 73.20 38.60 21.76
C ARG A 5 72.76 38.71 20.30
N THR A 6 73.39 37.93 19.42
CA THR A 6 72.91 37.71 18.05
C THR A 6 71.69 36.80 18.04
N PHE A 7 70.69 37.31 17.34
CA PHE A 7 69.31 36.88 17.25
C PHE A 7 69.17 35.63 16.36
N PHE A 8 68.57 34.60 16.95
CA PHE A 8 67.84 33.45 16.39
C PHE A 8 67.95 33.14 14.89
N ALA A 9 68.48 31.94 14.60
CA ALA A 9 68.37 31.25 13.34
C ALA A 9 66.94 30.77 13.05
N HIS A 10 66.57 30.79 11.77
CA HIS A 10 65.26 30.43 11.21
C HIS A 10 64.73 29.02 11.56
N PRO A 11 63.46 28.89 12.00
CA PRO A 11 62.75 27.62 12.06
C PRO A 11 62.08 27.30 10.71
N ARG A 12 62.80 26.63 9.79
CA ARG A 12 62.21 26.11 8.53
C ARG A 12 61.54 24.74 8.68
N ALA A 13 61.75 24.04 9.78
CA ALA A 13 61.18 22.71 10.01
C ALA A 13 59.69 22.76 10.41
N GLN A 14 59.24 23.84 11.04
CA GLN A 14 57.89 23.93 11.63
C GLN A 14 56.79 24.16 10.58
N TYR A 15 57.13 24.69 9.41
CA TYR A 15 56.20 24.86 8.29
C TYR A 15 56.01 23.57 7.47
N ALA A 16 56.97 22.63 7.54
CA ALA A 16 56.89 21.36 6.81
C ALA A 16 55.93 20.37 7.49
N GLU A 17 55.85 20.39 8.83
CA GLU A 17 54.89 19.55 9.57
C GLU A 17 53.47 20.12 9.58
N ALA A 18 53.30 21.45 9.59
CA ALA A 18 51.99 22.09 9.60
C ALA A 18 51.19 21.92 8.28
N MET A 19 51.86 21.54 7.17
CA MET A 19 51.20 21.36 5.87
C MET A 19 50.75 19.90 5.61
N ILE A 20 51.16 18.95 6.46
CA ILE A 20 50.83 17.51 6.33
C ILE A 20 49.49 17.17 7.00
N ASP A 21 48.95 18.03 7.86
CA ASP A 21 47.61 17.88 8.45
C ASP A 21 46.47 18.44 7.58
N THR A 22 46.72 18.63 6.28
CA THR A 22 45.63 18.84 5.32
C THR A 22 44.92 17.52 5.07
N GLN A 23 44.02 17.20 6.00
CA GLN A 23 42.72 16.65 5.67
C GLN A 23 42.74 15.38 4.79
N THR A 24 43.36 14.32 5.28
CA THR A 24 43.01 12.95 4.87
C THR A 24 41.68 12.54 5.52
N GLN A 25 40.59 13.26 5.22
CA GLN A 25 39.25 12.70 5.39
C GLN A 25 39.00 11.68 4.27
N SER A 26 39.68 10.55 4.41
CA SER A 26 39.37 9.29 3.77
C SER A 26 37.97 8.89 4.21
N GLY A 27 37.02 9.21 3.35
CA GLY A 27 35.62 8.91 3.56
C GLY A 27 34.78 9.42 2.40
N ASP A 28 35.19 9.10 1.17
CA ASP A 28 34.33 9.07 -0.01
C ASP A 28 33.19 8.04 0.18
N ARG A 29 32.36 8.27 1.19
CA ARG A 29 31.08 7.61 1.41
C ARG A 29 30.10 8.37 0.54
N GLY A 30 30.19 8.07 -0.76
CA GLY A 30 29.85 8.95 -1.87
C GLY A 30 28.49 9.66 -1.83
N PRO A 31 28.32 10.73 -2.63
CA PRO A 31 27.06 11.46 -2.83
C PRO A 31 25.85 10.54 -3.05
N LEU A 32 26.07 9.39 -3.69
CA LEU A 32 25.10 8.32 -3.89
C LEU A 32 24.48 7.80 -2.58
N ARG A 33 25.27 7.61 -1.52
CA ARG A 33 24.79 7.11 -0.23
C ARG A 33 23.93 8.15 0.49
N ARG A 34 24.25 9.44 0.31
CA ARG A 34 23.46 10.55 0.84
C ARG A 34 22.13 10.70 0.09
N ILE A 35 22.15 10.59 -1.23
CA ILE A 35 20.95 10.56 -2.06
C ILE A 35 20.07 9.38 -1.67
N LEU A 36 20.61 8.16 -1.60
CA LEU A 36 19.91 6.96 -1.12
C LEU A 36 19.29 7.16 0.27
N SER A 37 20.00 7.81 1.20
CA SER A 37 19.45 8.09 2.53
C SER A 37 18.27 9.07 2.49
N SER A 38 18.34 10.11 1.66
CA SER A 38 17.25 11.07 1.49
C SER A 38 16.03 10.45 0.80
N PHE A 39 16.25 9.58 -0.20
CA PHE A 39 15.20 8.79 -0.82
C PHE A 39 14.53 7.87 0.20
N PHE A 40 15.30 7.15 1.02
CA PHE A 40 14.76 6.30 2.08
C PHE A 40 13.96 7.09 3.11
N SER A 41 14.43 8.26 3.53
CA SER A 41 13.69 9.12 4.46
C SER A 41 12.36 9.59 3.87
N ILE A 42 12.33 9.99 2.60
CA ILE A 42 11.10 10.40 1.91
C ILE A 42 10.13 9.22 1.78
N LEU A 43 10.64 8.03 1.44
CA LEU A 43 9.84 6.83 1.30
C LEU A 43 9.24 6.43 2.66
N GLN A 44 10.03 6.48 3.73
CA GLN A 44 9.59 6.19 5.09
C GLN A 44 8.43 7.10 5.51
N THR A 45 8.54 8.42 5.28
CA THR A 45 7.46 9.36 5.61
C THR A 45 6.19 9.12 4.80
N ARG A 46 6.32 8.77 3.51
CA ARG A 46 5.15 8.42 2.68
C ARG A 46 4.50 7.11 3.12
N LEU A 47 5.30 6.11 3.47
CA LEU A 47 4.80 4.82 3.98
C LEU A 47 4.12 4.96 5.33
N GLU A 48 4.61 5.84 6.19
CA GLU A 48 3.98 6.16 7.47
C GLU A 48 2.62 6.83 7.26
N LEU A 49 2.53 7.80 6.34
CA LEU A 49 1.27 8.46 5.98
C LEU A 49 0.28 7.50 5.31
N ILE A 50 0.73 6.74 4.29
CA ILE A 50 -0.09 5.74 3.59
C ILE A 50 -0.57 4.68 4.57
N GLY A 51 0.29 4.23 5.50
CA GLY A 51 -0.07 3.24 6.51
C GLY A 51 -1.14 3.73 7.49
N ILE A 52 -1.10 5.02 7.86
CA ILE A 52 -2.10 5.65 8.72
C ILE A 52 -3.43 5.81 7.97
N GLU A 53 -3.40 6.31 6.72
CA GLU A 53 -4.61 6.43 5.88
C GLU A 53 -5.23 5.06 5.59
N LEU A 54 -4.43 4.03 5.31
CA LEU A 54 -4.92 2.65 5.12
C LEU A 54 -5.57 2.11 6.38
N ALA A 55 -4.99 2.35 7.56
CA ALA A 55 -5.54 1.87 8.83
C ALA A 55 -6.89 2.52 9.15
N GLU A 56 -7.03 3.82 8.86
CA GLU A 56 -8.26 4.57 9.03
C GLU A 56 -9.35 4.10 8.03
N GLU A 57 -9.00 3.87 6.77
CA GLU A 57 -9.93 3.39 5.75
C GLU A 57 -10.33 1.92 5.98
N LYS A 58 -9.43 1.10 6.56
CA LYS A 58 -9.68 -0.34 6.77
C LYS A 58 -10.85 -0.61 7.69
N ASP A 59 -11.02 0.17 8.76
CA ASP A 59 -12.13 0.00 9.70
C ASP A 59 -13.47 0.35 9.04
N ARG A 60 -13.48 1.44 8.26
CA ARG A 60 -14.63 1.85 7.45
C ARG A 60 -14.99 0.79 6.40
N LEU A 61 -14.00 0.23 5.72
CA LEU A 61 -14.17 -0.85 4.75
C LEU A 61 -14.70 -2.12 5.40
N LEU A 62 -14.19 -2.50 6.59
CA LEU A 62 -14.71 -3.64 7.34
C LEU A 62 -16.17 -3.43 7.76
N MET A 63 -16.52 -2.25 8.26
CA MET A 63 -17.91 -1.93 8.62
C MET A 63 -18.83 -2.04 7.40
N VAL A 64 -18.44 -1.45 6.27
CA VAL A 64 -19.20 -1.55 5.02
C VAL A 64 -19.26 -3.00 4.51
N LEU A 65 -18.20 -3.79 4.68
CA LEU A 65 -18.16 -5.20 4.31
C LEU A 65 -19.14 -6.03 5.15
N PHE A 66 -19.13 -5.88 6.48
CA PHE A 66 -20.07 -6.57 7.37
C PHE A 66 -21.51 -6.17 7.08
N MET A 67 -21.78 -4.87 6.89
CA MET A 67 -23.10 -4.37 6.57
C MET A 67 -23.57 -4.84 5.18
N GLY A 68 -22.66 -4.90 4.21
CA GLY A 68 -22.88 -5.47 2.89
C GLY A 68 -23.19 -6.96 2.95
N LEU A 69 -22.43 -7.74 3.73
CA LEU A 69 -22.67 -9.17 3.93
C LEU A 69 -24.03 -9.42 4.61
N ALA A 70 -24.34 -8.67 5.67
CA ALA A 70 -25.64 -8.73 6.35
C ALA A 70 -26.80 -8.38 5.39
N ALA A 71 -26.65 -7.33 4.58
CA ALA A 71 -27.63 -6.95 3.58
C ALA A 71 -27.82 -8.04 2.50
N MET A 72 -26.73 -8.65 2.00
CA MET A 72 -26.81 -9.77 1.06
C MET A 72 -27.51 -10.99 1.69
N MET A 73 -27.22 -11.28 2.96
CA MET A 73 -27.83 -12.40 3.68
C MET A 73 -29.33 -12.19 3.90
N LEU A 74 -29.75 -10.98 4.30
CA LEU A 74 -31.17 -10.64 4.42
C LEU A 74 -31.87 -10.64 3.05
N ALA A 75 -31.22 -10.12 2.00
CA ALA A 75 -31.77 -10.12 0.66
C ALA A 75 -32.01 -11.54 0.13
N THR A 76 -31.05 -12.46 0.34
CA THR A 76 -31.20 -13.87 -0.04
C THR A 76 -32.32 -14.58 0.72
N MET A 77 -32.43 -14.36 2.05
CA MET A 77 -33.55 -14.86 2.84
C MET A 77 -34.91 -14.34 2.32
N ALA A 78 -35.00 -13.05 2.03
CA ALA A 78 -36.21 -12.44 1.47
C ALA A 78 -36.55 -13.00 0.08
N LEU A 79 -35.55 -13.24 -0.78
CA LEU A 79 -35.71 -13.86 -2.10
C LEU A 79 -36.24 -15.29 -2.01
N ILE A 80 -35.74 -16.08 -1.07
CA ILE A 80 -36.25 -17.44 -0.80
C ILE A 80 -37.70 -17.38 -0.33
N ALA A 81 -38.01 -16.50 0.63
CA ALA A 81 -39.37 -16.32 1.13
C ALA A 81 -40.33 -15.85 0.02
N LEU A 82 -39.91 -14.91 -0.82
CA LEU A 82 -40.67 -14.43 -1.97
C LEU A 82 -40.91 -15.56 -2.98
N THR A 83 -39.90 -16.38 -3.25
CA THR A 83 -40.02 -17.55 -4.13
C THR A 83 -41.02 -18.55 -3.59
N ALA A 84 -40.96 -18.86 -2.28
CA ALA A 84 -41.94 -19.73 -1.63
C ALA A 84 -43.35 -19.12 -1.68
N LEU A 85 -43.49 -17.81 -1.45
CA LEU A 85 -44.76 -17.10 -1.54
C LEU A 85 -45.37 -17.20 -2.95
N ILE A 86 -44.57 -16.95 -4.00
CA ILE A 86 -45.01 -17.07 -5.40
C ILE A 86 -45.36 -18.53 -5.71
N ALA A 87 -44.52 -19.48 -5.28
CA ALA A 87 -44.76 -20.89 -5.50
C ALA A 87 -46.10 -21.32 -4.88
N ILE A 88 -46.36 -20.97 -3.61
CA ILE A 88 -47.60 -21.30 -2.90
C ILE A 88 -48.81 -20.59 -3.51
N ALA A 89 -48.70 -19.29 -3.81
CA ALA A 89 -49.81 -18.49 -4.34
C ALA A 89 -50.31 -18.98 -5.70
N PHE A 90 -49.40 -19.45 -6.57
CA PHE A 90 -49.73 -19.89 -7.93
C PHE A 90 -49.72 -21.43 -8.09
N TRP A 91 -49.55 -22.18 -6.99
CA TRP A 91 -49.43 -23.63 -7.03
C TRP A 91 -50.70 -24.31 -7.57
N ASP A 92 -51.89 -23.85 -7.22
CA ASP A 92 -53.12 -24.60 -7.55
C ASP A 92 -53.46 -24.55 -9.05
N THR A 93 -53.19 -23.42 -9.70
CA THR A 93 -53.62 -23.17 -11.09
C THR A 93 -52.50 -23.33 -12.12
N TYR A 94 -51.25 -22.99 -11.76
CA TYR A 94 -50.17 -22.76 -12.73
C TYR A 94 -48.81 -23.32 -12.30
N ARG A 95 -48.80 -24.54 -11.73
CA ARG A 95 -47.62 -25.23 -11.15
C ARG A 95 -46.32 -25.05 -11.95
N TRP A 96 -46.32 -25.40 -13.24
CA TRP A 96 -45.09 -25.36 -14.06
C TRP A 96 -44.73 -23.94 -14.54
N GLN A 97 -45.74 -23.08 -14.79
CA GLN A 97 -45.52 -21.71 -15.26
C GLN A 97 -44.95 -20.82 -14.14
N SER A 98 -45.38 -21.04 -12.90
CA SER A 98 -44.81 -20.37 -11.72
C SER A 98 -43.33 -20.70 -11.57
N LEU A 99 -42.95 -21.97 -11.70
CA LEU A 99 -41.54 -22.40 -11.70
C LEU A 99 -40.74 -21.79 -12.86
N ALA A 100 -41.31 -21.79 -14.07
CA ALA A 100 -40.66 -21.19 -15.24
C ALA A 100 -40.45 -19.67 -15.07
N GLY A 101 -41.44 -18.96 -14.53
CA GLY A 101 -41.36 -17.54 -14.21
C GLY A 101 -40.28 -17.23 -13.18
N ILE A 102 -40.27 -17.95 -12.05
CA ILE A 102 -39.23 -17.82 -11.01
C ILE A 102 -37.84 -18.05 -11.62
N THR A 103 -37.69 -19.07 -12.46
CA THR A 103 -36.43 -19.40 -13.13
C THR A 103 -35.95 -18.26 -14.04
N ILE A 104 -36.84 -17.69 -14.86
CA ILE A 104 -36.49 -16.57 -15.75
C ILE A 104 -36.07 -15.34 -14.94
N VAL A 105 -36.80 -15.01 -13.88
CA VAL A 105 -36.46 -13.88 -13.00
C VAL A 105 -35.08 -14.08 -12.36
N TYR A 106 -34.80 -15.28 -11.86
CA TYR A 106 -33.51 -15.60 -11.27
C TYR A 106 -32.36 -15.59 -12.29
N ALA A 107 -32.61 -16.04 -13.52
CA ALA A 107 -31.63 -15.99 -14.60
C ALA A 107 -31.25 -14.54 -14.97
N ILE A 108 -32.25 -13.65 -15.09
CA ILE A 108 -32.02 -12.23 -15.38
C ILE A 108 -31.24 -11.57 -14.22
N ALA A 109 -31.64 -11.84 -12.98
CA ALA A 109 -30.93 -11.33 -11.80
C ALA A 109 -29.47 -11.81 -11.77
N ALA A 110 -29.22 -13.08 -12.07
CA ALA A 110 -27.87 -13.65 -12.14
C ALA A 110 -27.00 -12.98 -13.20
N ILE A 111 -27.54 -12.75 -14.41
CA ILE A 111 -26.84 -12.03 -15.48
C ILE A 111 -26.52 -10.59 -15.05
N GLY A 112 -27.48 -9.88 -14.47
CA GLY A 112 -27.26 -8.52 -13.96
C GLY A 112 -26.16 -8.45 -12.89
N CYS A 113 -26.17 -9.38 -11.93
CA CYS A 113 -25.11 -9.51 -10.93
C CYS A 113 -23.75 -9.83 -11.56
N ALA A 114 -23.70 -10.75 -12.53
CA ALA A 114 -22.46 -11.12 -13.22
C ALA A 114 -21.86 -9.94 -14.01
N LEU A 115 -22.69 -9.15 -14.70
CA LEU A 115 -22.25 -7.94 -15.40
C LEU A 115 -21.73 -6.88 -14.42
N ARG A 116 -22.46 -6.63 -13.32
CA ARG A 116 -22.05 -5.66 -12.30
C ARG A 116 -20.75 -6.08 -11.60
N ALA A 117 -20.60 -7.36 -11.28
CA ALA A 117 -19.37 -7.91 -10.72
C ALA A 117 -18.19 -7.78 -11.68
N ARG A 118 -18.39 -8.07 -12.98
CA ARG A 118 -17.37 -7.86 -14.02
C ARG A 118 -16.94 -6.40 -14.13
N SER A 119 -17.88 -5.46 -14.11
CA SER A 119 -17.56 -4.02 -14.13
C SER A 119 -16.82 -3.56 -12.87
N GLY A 120 -17.14 -4.13 -11.70
CA GLY A 120 -16.46 -3.83 -10.44
C GLY A 120 -15.01 -4.32 -10.39
N LEU A 121 -14.74 -5.51 -10.95
CA LEU A 121 -13.38 -6.06 -11.06
C LEU A 121 -12.51 -5.25 -12.03
N HIS A 122 -13.09 -4.71 -13.09
CA HIS A 122 -12.37 -3.87 -14.04
C HIS A 122 -11.94 -2.51 -13.45
N ASN A 123 -12.62 -2.05 -12.39
CA ASN A 123 -12.41 -0.73 -11.79
C ASN A 123 -11.58 -0.73 -10.48
N SER A 124 -11.03 -1.87 -10.03
CA SER A 124 -10.28 -1.94 -8.77
C SER A 124 -8.79 -2.31 -8.92
N PRO A 125 -7.91 -1.39 -9.38
CA PRO A 125 -6.45 -1.58 -9.31
C PRO A 125 -5.83 -1.43 -7.90
N MET A 126 -6.57 -0.96 -6.88
CA MET A 126 -5.96 -0.54 -5.60
C MET A 126 -5.50 -1.66 -4.65
N ILE A 127 -5.99 -2.91 -4.78
CA ILE A 127 -5.57 -4.01 -3.87
C ILE A 127 -4.14 -4.48 -4.18
N PHE A 128 -3.69 -4.35 -5.43
CA PHE A 128 -2.37 -4.82 -5.84
C PHE A 128 -1.24 -3.87 -5.45
N GLU A 129 -1.49 -2.57 -5.24
CA GLU A 129 -0.43 -1.64 -4.83
C GLU A 129 0.09 -1.92 -3.42
N ALA A 130 -0.78 -2.30 -2.48
CA ALA A 130 -0.36 -2.70 -1.13
C ALA A 130 0.52 -3.96 -1.18
N THR A 131 0.12 -4.98 -1.96
CA THR A 131 0.92 -6.19 -2.15
C THR A 131 2.23 -5.93 -2.92
N LEU A 132 2.22 -5.04 -3.92
CA LEU A 132 3.44 -4.63 -4.65
C LEU A 132 4.44 -3.91 -3.75
N ASN A 133 3.96 -3.06 -2.85
CA ASN A 133 4.78 -2.35 -1.87
C ASN A 133 5.41 -3.31 -0.85
N GLU A 134 4.70 -4.35 -0.43
CA GLU A 134 5.26 -5.45 0.37
C GLU A 134 6.35 -6.22 -0.41
N PHE A 135 6.11 -6.53 -1.69
CA PHE A 135 7.11 -7.21 -2.55
C PHE A 135 8.35 -6.35 -2.82
N GLU A 136 8.19 -5.03 -2.91
CA GLU A 136 9.30 -4.12 -3.15
C GLU A 136 10.19 -3.96 -1.91
N LYS A 137 9.60 -3.95 -0.71
CA LYS A 137 10.33 -4.03 0.57
C LYS A 137 11.16 -5.31 0.69
N ASP A 138 10.58 -6.46 0.35
CA ASP A 138 11.31 -7.73 0.35
C ASP A 138 12.48 -7.70 -0.64
N ARG A 139 12.28 -7.09 -1.83
CA ARG A 139 13.35 -6.94 -2.83
C ARG A 139 14.51 -6.06 -2.35
N GLU A 140 14.24 -5.02 -1.57
CA GLU A 140 15.30 -4.17 -1.01
C GLU A 140 16.13 -4.88 0.07
N ILE A 141 15.52 -5.80 0.83
CA ILE A 141 16.21 -6.64 1.81
C ILE A 141 17.17 -7.61 1.10
N PHE A 142 16.73 -8.22 0.00
CA PHE A 142 17.58 -9.12 -0.80
C PHE A 142 18.67 -8.40 -1.62
N ARG A 143 18.48 -7.11 -1.96
CA ARG A 143 19.52 -6.29 -2.64
C ARG A 143 20.67 -5.87 -1.71
N LYS A 144 20.46 -5.88 -0.38
CA LYS A 144 21.42 -5.39 0.63
C LYS A 144 22.36 -6.47 1.18
N ARG A 145 22.30 -7.72 0.69
CA ARG A 145 23.28 -8.79 0.95
C ARG A 145 24.08 -9.09 -0.31
#